data_AF-A0A438GHB7-F1
#
_entry.id   AF-A0A438GHB7-F1
#
_cell.length_a   1.000
_cell.length_b   1.000
_cell.length_c   1.000
_cell.angle_alpha   90.00
_cell.angle_beta   90.00
_cell.angle_gamma   90.00
#
_symmetry.space_group_name_H-M   'P 1'
#
loop_
_entity.id
_entity.type
_entity.pdbx_description
1 polymer ?
#
loop_
_entity_poly.entity_id
_entity_poly.type
_entity_poly.pdbx_seq_one_letter_code
_entity_poly.pdbx_strand_id
1 'polypeptide(L)'
;MSISSPPESSLRMRSSVFLLCVVSLSLTQIQFSRADLVDQTCKQTPNYDLCVKTLRADPRSSTADVTGLALVTVDAIKAKATATLDRINGLLGTTPDPKTKAALSHCGELYDNAVLKADIPSAIEALRRVIPNLQNKELMMLLTRPTPAREPLAGFPHYLFQ
;
A
#
# COMPACT_ATOMS: atom_id res chain seq x y z
N MET A 1 19.45 -8.23 70.32
CA MET A 1 19.15 -8.21 68.87
C MET A 1 17.64 -8.28 68.72
N SER A 2 17.00 -7.15 68.48
CA SER A 2 15.55 -7.08 68.24
C SER A 2 15.35 -6.70 66.78
N ILE A 3 14.86 -7.65 66.00
CA ILE A 3 14.50 -7.47 64.58
C ILE A 3 13.07 -6.91 64.59
N SER A 4 12.91 -5.62 64.29
CA SER A 4 11.59 -5.01 64.06
C SER A 4 11.18 -5.21 62.61
N SER A 5 10.06 -5.88 62.41
CA SER A 5 9.41 -6.22 61.15
C SER A 5 9.12 -4.99 60.25
N PRO A 6 9.20 -5.11 58.91
CA PRO A 6 8.84 -4.02 58.01
C PRO A 6 7.31 -3.76 57.97
N PRO A 7 6.88 -2.50 57.75
CA PRO A 7 5.46 -2.11 57.81
C PRO A 7 4.62 -2.61 56.63
N GLU A 8 3.47 -3.21 56.93
CA GLU A 8 2.47 -3.79 56.00
C GLU A 8 1.96 -2.82 54.91
N SER A 9 2.05 -1.51 55.14
CA SER A 9 1.67 -0.46 54.18
C SER A 9 2.61 -0.36 52.97
N SER A 10 3.88 -0.74 53.14
CA SER A 10 4.87 -0.77 52.06
C SER A 10 4.56 -1.86 51.02
N LEU A 11 3.96 -2.98 51.47
CA LEU A 11 3.66 -4.13 50.63
C LEU A 11 2.44 -3.89 49.71
N ARG A 12 1.42 -3.16 50.20
CA ARG A 12 0.24 -2.76 49.40
C ARG A 12 0.59 -1.78 48.28
N MET A 13 1.51 -0.85 48.51
CA MET A 13 1.90 0.14 47.50
C MET A 13 2.73 -0.50 46.36
N ARG A 14 3.59 -1.46 46.70
CA ARG A 14 4.35 -2.26 45.73
C ARG A 14 3.46 -3.15 44.86
N SER A 15 2.39 -3.69 45.45
CA SER A 15 1.39 -4.51 44.72
C SER A 15 0.58 -3.68 43.71
N SER A 16 0.18 -2.46 44.07
CA SER A 16 -0.55 -1.56 43.16
C SER A 16 0.31 -1.05 42.00
N VAL A 17 1.59 -0.71 42.26
CA VAL A 17 2.54 -0.33 41.20
C VAL A 17 2.82 -1.52 40.27
N PHE A 18 2.97 -2.72 40.82
CA PHE A 18 3.14 -3.94 40.02
C PHE A 18 1.91 -4.20 39.13
N LEU A 19 0.69 -4.12 39.69
CA LEU A 19 -0.56 -4.22 38.92
C LEU A 19 -0.66 -3.17 37.81
N LEU A 20 -0.30 -1.91 38.10
CA LEU A 20 -0.28 -0.84 37.08
C LEU A 20 0.75 -1.12 35.99
N CYS A 21 1.96 -1.56 36.34
CA CYS A 21 2.99 -1.97 35.37
C CYS A 21 2.52 -3.15 34.51
N VAL A 22 1.90 -4.17 35.11
CA VAL A 22 1.39 -5.34 34.38
C VAL A 22 0.26 -4.94 33.44
N VAL A 23 -0.67 -4.07 33.87
CA VAL A 23 -1.74 -3.53 33.01
C VAL A 23 -1.17 -2.67 31.88
N SER A 24 -0.17 -1.83 32.14
CA SER A 24 0.51 -1.04 31.10
C SER A 24 1.24 -1.92 30.08
N LEU A 25 1.98 -2.95 30.54
CA LEU A 25 2.61 -3.93 29.65
C LEU A 25 1.57 -4.71 28.84
N SER A 26 0.47 -5.12 29.48
CA SER A 26 -0.63 -5.83 28.81
C SER A 26 -1.27 -4.96 27.72
N LEU A 27 -1.51 -3.67 27.98
CA LEU A 27 -2.05 -2.73 26.99
C LEU A 27 -1.10 -2.52 25.80
N THR A 28 0.22 -2.54 26.02
CA THR A 28 1.19 -2.48 24.92
C THR A 28 1.25 -3.76 24.10
N GLN A 29 0.96 -4.92 24.69
CA GLN A 29 0.92 -6.20 23.96
C GLN A 29 -0.36 -6.41 23.15
N ILE A 30 -1.49 -5.82 23.56
CA ILE A 30 -2.77 -5.90 22.82
C ILE A 30 -2.68 -5.25 21.43
N GLN A 31 -1.74 -4.31 21.21
CA GLN A 31 -1.49 -3.73 19.89
C GLN A 31 -0.74 -4.69 18.95
N PHE A 32 0.01 -5.67 19.49
CA PHE A 32 0.87 -6.58 18.71
C PHE A 32 0.14 -7.85 18.23
N SER A 33 -1.09 -8.10 18.71
CA SER A 33 -1.88 -9.30 18.37
C SER A 33 -2.90 -9.10 17.25
N ARG A 34 -2.93 -7.93 16.58
CA ARG A 34 -3.44 -7.86 15.21
C ARG A 34 -2.23 -8.13 14.33
N ALA A 35 -2.10 -9.37 13.86
CA ALA A 35 -1.03 -9.73 12.95
C ALA A 35 -0.93 -8.64 11.86
N ASP A 36 0.28 -8.11 11.66
CA ASP A 36 0.50 -6.92 10.85
C ASP A 36 -0.10 -7.12 9.45
N LEU A 37 -1.25 -6.49 9.20
CA LEU A 37 -1.99 -6.66 7.94
C LEU A 37 -1.12 -6.20 6.76
N VAL A 38 -0.24 -5.21 6.97
CA VAL A 38 0.73 -4.79 5.95
C VAL A 38 1.68 -5.92 5.62
N ASP A 39 2.26 -6.58 6.62
CA ASP A 39 3.15 -7.73 6.42
C ASP A 39 2.45 -8.88 5.68
N GLN A 40 1.23 -9.22 6.09
CA GLN A 40 0.45 -10.28 5.46
C GLN A 40 0.09 -9.95 4.00
N THR A 41 -0.39 -8.74 3.75
CA THR A 41 -0.71 -8.28 2.39
C THR A 41 0.55 -8.27 1.52
N CYS A 42 1.67 -7.75 2.02
CA CYS A 42 2.90 -7.65 1.24
C CYS A 42 3.52 -9.00 0.91
N LYS A 43 3.34 -10.03 1.75
CA LYS A 43 3.77 -11.41 1.44
C LYS A 43 3.06 -12.01 0.23
N GLN A 44 1.88 -11.50 -0.11
CA GLN A 44 1.12 -11.92 -1.30
C GLN A 44 1.53 -11.14 -2.56
N THR A 45 2.48 -10.21 -2.45
CA THR A 45 2.95 -9.42 -3.59
C THR A 45 4.27 -9.94 -4.16
N PRO A 46 4.54 -9.77 -5.46
CA PRO A 46 5.83 -10.14 -6.05
C PRO A 46 7.03 -9.38 -5.47
N ASN A 47 6.80 -8.21 -4.86
CA ASN A 47 7.84 -7.37 -4.30
C ASN A 47 7.46 -6.90 -2.90
N TYR A 48 7.77 -7.76 -1.92
CA TYR A 48 7.49 -7.54 -0.51
C TYR A 48 8.09 -6.23 0.01
N ASP A 49 9.38 -5.98 -0.24
CA ASP A 49 10.08 -4.80 0.31
C ASP A 49 9.52 -3.49 -0.22
N LEU A 50 9.21 -3.43 -1.52
CA LEU A 50 8.56 -2.27 -2.12
C LEU A 50 7.17 -2.05 -1.51
N CYS A 51 6.39 -3.12 -1.35
CA CYS A 51 5.07 -3.06 -0.73
C CYS A 51 5.14 -2.51 0.70
N VAL A 52 6.01 -3.07 1.55
CA VAL A 52 6.14 -2.64 2.96
C VAL A 52 6.58 -1.18 3.03
N LYS A 53 7.59 -0.78 2.24
CA LYS A 53 8.05 0.62 2.19
C LYS A 53 6.94 1.57 1.73
N THR A 54 6.13 1.15 0.77
CA THR A 54 5.05 1.97 0.20
C THR A 54 3.92 2.13 1.19
N LEU A 55 3.42 1.04 1.77
CA LEU A 55 2.31 1.07 2.73
C LEU A 55 2.72 1.76 4.03
N ARG A 56 3.89 1.44 4.59
CA ARG A 56 4.35 2.06 5.86
C ARG A 56 4.73 3.54 5.73
N ALA A 57 4.95 4.04 4.51
CA ALA A 57 5.14 5.48 4.29
C ALA A 57 3.84 6.28 4.51
N ASP A 58 2.67 5.63 4.42
CA ASP A 58 1.38 6.27 4.66
C ASP A 58 0.88 5.95 6.08
N PRO A 59 0.64 6.95 6.94
CA PRO A 59 0.17 6.71 8.30
C PRO A 59 -1.20 6.01 8.37
N ARG A 60 -2.02 6.12 7.32
CA ARG A 60 -3.33 5.45 7.23
C ARG A 60 -3.22 3.92 7.26
N SER A 61 -2.09 3.36 6.83
CA SER A 61 -1.88 1.92 6.80
C SER A 61 -1.80 1.26 8.18
N SER A 62 -1.53 2.03 9.24
CA SER A 62 -1.45 1.51 10.61
C SER A 62 -2.77 0.97 11.15
N THR A 63 -3.89 1.54 10.72
CA THR A 63 -5.24 1.17 11.17
C THR A 63 -6.15 0.68 10.05
N ALA A 64 -5.64 0.61 8.81
CA ALA A 64 -6.41 0.22 7.64
C ALA A 64 -6.77 -1.27 7.66
N ASP A 65 -7.97 -1.59 7.13
CA ASP A 65 -8.31 -2.92 6.68
C ASP A 65 -7.75 -3.18 5.26
N VAL A 66 -8.02 -4.34 4.69
CA VAL A 66 -7.52 -4.71 3.34
C VAL A 66 -7.95 -3.70 2.28
N THR A 67 -9.18 -3.18 2.36
CA THR A 67 -9.70 -2.16 1.44
C THR A 67 -8.96 -0.83 1.62
N GLY A 68 -8.73 -0.42 2.86
CA GLY A 68 -7.94 0.77 3.19
C GLY A 68 -6.50 0.66 2.69
N LEU A 69 -5.86 -0.51 2.84
CA LEU A 69 -4.51 -0.75 2.29
C LEU A 69 -4.50 -0.73 0.75
N ALA A 70 -5.55 -1.25 0.11
CA ALA A 70 -5.71 -1.16 -1.34
C ALA A 70 -5.85 0.30 -1.81
N LEU A 71 -6.65 1.11 -1.11
CA LEU A 71 -6.78 2.55 -1.40
C LEU A 71 -5.46 3.30 -1.21
N VAL A 72 -4.71 3.02 -0.14
CA VAL A 72 -3.37 3.59 0.06
C VAL A 72 -2.44 3.23 -1.09
N THR A 73 -2.49 1.98 -1.56
CA THR A 73 -1.70 1.53 -2.70
C THR A 73 -2.08 2.27 -3.98
N VAL A 74 -3.37 2.45 -4.24
CA VAL A 74 -3.85 3.22 -5.41
C VAL A 74 -3.42 4.68 -5.33
N ASP A 75 -3.47 5.31 -4.16
CA ASP A 75 -2.97 6.67 -3.95
C ASP A 75 -1.46 6.77 -4.20
N ALA A 76 -0.68 5.78 -3.77
CA ALA A 76 0.75 5.71 -4.04
C ALA A 76 1.05 5.53 -5.55
N ILE A 77 0.28 4.68 -6.24
CA ILE A 77 0.37 4.51 -7.70
C ILE A 77 0.05 5.84 -8.39
N LYS A 78 -1.01 6.54 -7.98
CA LYS A 78 -1.37 7.84 -8.52
C LYS A 78 -0.24 8.84 -8.36
N ALA A 79 0.34 8.96 -7.16
CA ALA A 79 1.45 9.87 -6.91
C ALA A 79 2.67 9.55 -7.79
N LYS A 80 3.00 8.27 -7.97
CA LYS A 80 4.10 7.85 -8.86
C LYS A 80 3.78 8.07 -10.33
N ALA A 81 2.56 7.79 -10.78
CA ALA A 81 2.12 8.03 -12.15
C ALA A 81 2.18 9.53 -12.51
N THR A 82 1.70 10.40 -11.62
CA THR A 82 1.80 11.85 -11.78
C THR A 82 3.27 12.31 -11.87
N ALA A 83 4.12 11.88 -10.94
CA ALA A 83 5.54 12.25 -10.97
C ALA A 83 6.26 11.73 -12.23
N THR A 84 5.89 10.55 -12.72
CA THR A 84 6.42 10.01 -13.98
C THR A 84 5.95 10.82 -15.18
N LEU A 85 4.67 11.22 -15.23
CA LEU A 85 4.15 12.09 -16.29
C LEU A 85 4.86 13.45 -16.31
N ASP A 86 5.06 14.07 -15.15
CA ASP A 86 5.82 15.31 -15.02
C ASP A 86 7.26 15.15 -15.53
N ARG A 87 7.89 14.01 -15.20
CA ARG A 87 9.23 13.69 -15.70
C ARG A 87 9.26 13.51 -17.21
N ILE A 88 8.27 12.82 -17.79
CA ILE A 88 8.12 12.64 -19.25
C ILE A 88 7.97 14.01 -19.92
N ASN A 89 7.12 14.89 -19.39
CA ASN A 89 6.92 16.24 -19.92
C ASN A 89 8.22 17.06 -19.88
N GLY A 90 8.98 16.96 -18.79
CA GLY A 90 10.31 17.58 -18.70
C GLY A 90 11.28 17.05 -19.76
N LEU A 91 11.30 15.73 -19.99
CA LEU A 91 12.15 15.10 -21.00
C LEU A 91 11.74 15.46 -22.43
N LEU A 92 10.44 15.58 -22.71
CA LEU A 92 9.92 16.02 -24.01
C LEU A 92 10.40 17.42 -24.39
N GLY A 93 10.58 18.31 -23.40
CA GLY A 93 11.13 19.65 -23.60
C GLY A 93 12.61 19.67 -23.98
N THR A 94 13.38 18.64 -23.60
CA THR A 94 14.84 18.60 -23.79
C THR A 94 15.31 17.58 -24.83
N THR A 95 14.45 16.66 -25.28
CA THR A 95 14.84 15.56 -26.17
C THR A 95 14.90 16.00 -27.63
N PRO A 96 16.08 15.93 -28.29
CA PRO A 96 16.23 16.32 -29.69
C PRO A 96 15.86 15.19 -30.66
N ASP A 97 16.09 13.93 -30.28
CA ASP A 97 15.85 12.77 -31.15
C ASP A 97 14.34 12.56 -31.39
N PRO A 98 13.87 12.60 -32.66
CA PRO A 98 12.45 12.51 -32.98
C PRO A 98 11.81 11.18 -32.58
N LYS A 99 12.55 10.07 -32.66
CA LYS A 99 12.02 8.74 -32.33
C LYS A 99 11.78 8.63 -30.82
N THR A 100 12.75 9.06 -30.02
CA THR A 100 12.66 9.12 -28.56
C THR A 100 11.56 10.08 -28.12
N LYS A 101 11.43 11.23 -28.80
CA LYS A 101 10.34 12.18 -28.53
C LYS A 101 8.96 11.55 -28.79
N ALA A 102 8.78 10.84 -29.91
CA ALA A 102 7.54 10.14 -30.20
C ALA A 102 7.21 9.06 -29.14
N ALA A 103 8.22 8.29 -28.71
CA ALA A 103 8.06 7.30 -27.65
C ALA A 103 7.66 7.94 -26.31
N LEU A 104 8.32 9.04 -25.92
CA LEU A 104 7.99 9.79 -24.72
C LEU A 104 6.57 10.39 -24.77
N SER A 105 6.15 10.92 -25.93
CA SER A 105 4.78 11.42 -26.11
C SER A 105 3.76 10.31 -25.91
N HIS A 106 4.00 9.13 -26.50
CA HIS A 106 3.11 7.98 -26.31
C HIS A 106 3.06 7.53 -24.85
N CYS A 107 4.20 7.48 -24.15
CA CYS A 107 4.22 7.21 -22.72
C CYS A 107 3.42 8.26 -21.93
N GLY A 108 3.56 9.55 -22.26
CA GLY A 108 2.82 10.63 -21.63
C GLY A 108 1.31 10.44 -21.78
N GLU A 109 0.84 10.11 -22.98
CA GLU A 109 -0.57 9.82 -23.25
C GLU A 109 -1.10 8.62 -22.46
N LEU A 110 -0.30 7.55 -22.35
CA LEU A 110 -0.67 6.37 -21.56
C LEU A 110 -0.81 6.71 -20.07
N TYR A 111 0.15 7.44 -19.49
CA TYR A 111 0.08 7.83 -18.08
C TYR A 111 -1.08 8.79 -17.81
N ASP A 112 -1.31 9.77 -18.69
CA ASP A 112 -2.39 10.74 -18.53
C ASP A 112 -3.78 10.11 -18.74
N ASN A 113 -4.00 9.46 -19.88
CA ASN A 113 -5.34 9.01 -20.27
C ASN A 113 -5.70 7.63 -19.73
N ALA A 114 -4.80 6.65 -19.84
CA ALA A 114 -5.10 5.30 -19.39
C ALA A 114 -4.94 5.19 -17.87
N VAL A 115 -3.79 5.59 -17.32
CA VAL A 115 -3.51 5.37 -15.89
C VAL A 115 -4.25 6.36 -15.00
N LEU A 116 -4.04 7.67 -15.19
CA LEU A 116 -4.53 8.70 -14.29
C LEU A 116 -6.03 8.99 -14.46
N LYS A 117 -6.52 9.02 -15.71
CA LYS A 117 -7.93 9.36 -16.01
C LYS A 117 -8.87 8.17 -16.11
N ALA A 118 -8.38 6.94 -16.34
CA ALA A 118 -9.23 5.76 -16.46
C ALA A 118 -9.00 4.71 -15.36
N ASP A 119 -7.80 4.13 -15.27
CA ASP A 119 -7.52 2.98 -14.40
C ASP A 119 -7.61 3.34 -12.92
N ILE A 120 -6.99 4.45 -12.49
CA ILE A 120 -7.02 4.87 -11.09
C ILE A 120 -8.45 5.17 -10.62
N PRO A 121 -9.26 6.01 -11.32
CA PRO A 121 -10.66 6.23 -10.97
C PRO A 121 -11.48 4.94 -10.97
N SER A 122 -11.28 4.06 -11.94
CA SER A 122 -11.95 2.77 -12.03
C SER A 122 -11.62 1.86 -10.85
N ALA A 123 -10.34 1.80 -10.44
CA ALA A 123 -9.89 1.02 -9.29
C ALA A 123 -10.51 1.55 -7.98
N ILE A 124 -10.57 2.88 -7.78
CA ILE A 124 -11.20 3.48 -6.61
C ILE A 124 -12.70 3.15 -6.56
N GLU A 125 -13.39 3.27 -7.70
CA GLU A 125 -14.81 2.94 -7.79
C GLU A 125 -15.07 1.46 -7.51
N ALA A 126 -14.25 0.57 -8.06
CA ALA A 126 -14.34 -0.86 -7.79
C ALA A 126 -14.15 -1.16 -6.29
N LEU A 127 -13.15 -0.57 -5.64
CA LEU A 127 -12.90 -0.75 -4.21
C LEU A 127 -14.06 -0.24 -3.36
N ARG A 128 -14.71 0.86 -3.76
CA ARG A 128 -15.91 1.39 -3.08
C ARG A 128 -17.14 0.50 -3.26
N ARG A 129 -17.30 -0.17 -4.42
CA ARG A 129 -18.41 -1.09 -4.69
C ARG A 129 -18.31 -2.43 -3.98
N VAL A 130 -17.12 -2.83 -3.55
CA VAL A 130 -16.95 -4.02 -2.69
C VAL A 130 -17.62 -3.81 -1.33
N ILE A 131 -17.76 -2.55 -0.87
CA ILE A 131 -18.31 -2.19 0.44
C ILE A 131 -19.82 -2.51 0.59
N PRO A 132 -20.70 -2.26 -0.40
CA PRO A 132 -22.10 -2.70 -0.33
C PRO A 132 -22.36 -4.18 -0.73
N ASN A 133 -21.44 -4.85 -1.44
CA ASN A 133 -21.74 -6.10 -2.14
C ASN A 133 -21.16 -7.39 -1.52
N LEU A 134 -20.65 -7.34 -0.28
CA LEU A 134 -20.30 -8.57 0.46
C LEU A 134 -21.49 -9.50 0.72
N GLN A 135 -22.72 -9.10 0.37
CA GLN A 135 -23.89 -9.97 0.42
C GLN A 135 -24.21 -10.73 -0.88
N ASN A 136 -23.52 -10.54 -2.01
CA ASN A 136 -23.86 -11.32 -3.22
C ASN A 136 -22.69 -11.59 -4.18
N LYS A 137 -22.00 -12.71 -3.93
CA LYS A 137 -21.63 -13.81 -4.85
C LYS A 137 -21.29 -13.56 -6.34
N GLU A 138 -20.81 -12.40 -6.78
CA GLU A 138 -20.42 -12.17 -8.20
C GLU A 138 -18.92 -11.91 -8.44
N LEU A 139 -18.06 -12.25 -7.46
CA LEU A 139 -16.61 -12.01 -7.55
C LEU A 139 -15.87 -12.91 -8.58
N MET A 140 -16.51 -13.93 -9.14
CA MET A 140 -15.85 -14.79 -10.15
C MET A 140 -15.76 -14.17 -11.55
N MET A 141 -16.38 -13.01 -11.80
CA MET A 141 -16.35 -12.36 -13.12
C MET A 141 -15.21 -11.33 -13.28
N LEU A 142 -14.59 -10.88 -12.19
CA LEU A 142 -13.55 -9.83 -12.24
C LEU A 142 -12.12 -10.37 -12.40
N LEU A 143 -11.86 -11.63 -12.02
CA LEU A 143 -10.55 -12.27 -12.17
C LEU A 143 -10.35 -12.94 -13.55
N THR A 144 -11.38 -12.96 -14.40
CA THR A 144 -11.37 -13.63 -15.72
C THR A 144 -11.48 -12.68 -16.91
N ARG A 145 -11.55 -11.34 -16.71
CA ARG A 145 -11.41 -10.42 -17.86
C ARG A 145 -9.96 -10.45 -18.34
N PRO A 146 -9.68 -10.88 -19.59
CA PRO A 146 -8.35 -10.74 -20.15
C PRO A 146 -8.00 -9.26 -20.21
N THR A 147 -6.92 -8.86 -19.53
CA THR A 147 -6.32 -7.55 -19.69
C THR A 147 -5.86 -7.39 -21.15
N PRO A 148 -6.20 -6.29 -21.85
CA PRO A 148 -5.70 -6.05 -23.21
C PRO A 148 -4.19 -5.76 -23.29
N ALA A 149 -3.44 -5.87 -22.18
CA ALA A 149 -2.02 -5.53 -22.11
C ALA A 149 -1.05 -6.56 -22.73
N ARG A 150 -1.52 -7.50 -23.57
CA ARG A 150 -0.64 -8.49 -24.22
C ARG A 150 -0.57 -8.42 -25.74
N GLU A 151 -1.20 -7.44 -26.40
CA GLU A 151 -1.18 -7.30 -27.87
C GLU A 151 -0.84 -5.90 -28.41
N PRO A 152 0.31 -5.31 -28.02
CA PRO A 152 1.03 -4.50 -29.02
C PRO A 152 2.49 -4.88 -29.27
N LEU A 153 3.05 -5.90 -28.61
CA LEU A 153 4.47 -6.24 -28.75
C LEU A 153 4.79 -7.26 -29.86
N ALA A 154 3.87 -7.52 -30.78
CA ALA A 154 4.13 -8.38 -31.94
C ALA A 154 4.94 -7.69 -33.06
N GLY A 155 5.37 -6.43 -32.87
CA GLY A 155 6.02 -5.62 -33.92
C GLY A 155 7.33 -4.93 -33.56
N PHE A 156 7.87 -5.08 -32.34
CA PHE A 156 9.13 -4.42 -31.97
C PHE A 156 10.34 -5.36 -32.13
N PRO A 157 11.37 -4.99 -32.91
CA PRO A 157 12.58 -5.80 -33.05
C PRO A 157 13.31 -5.89 -31.70
N HIS A 158 13.68 -7.11 -31.33
CA HIS A 158 14.21 -7.54 -30.02
C HIS A 158 15.55 -6.90 -29.60
N TYR A 159 16.13 -6.01 -30.42
CA TYR A 159 17.46 -5.42 -30.23
C TYR A 159 17.44 -4.06 -29.52
N LEU A 160 16.27 -3.53 -29.15
CA LEU A 160 16.14 -2.25 -28.43
C LEU A 160 16.13 -2.39 -26.90
N PHE A 161 16.33 -3.60 -26.37
CA PHE A 161 16.43 -3.89 -24.93
C PHE A 161 17.76 -4.55 -24.56
N GLN A 162 18.86 -4.04 -25.12
CA GLN A 162 20.21 -4.38 -24.66
C GLN A 162 20.99 -3.11 -24.33
#